data_AF-A0A8T9ZGW5-F1
#
_entry.id   AF-A0A8T9ZGW5-F1
#
_cell.length_a   1.000
_cell.length_b   1.000
_cell.length_c   1.000
_cell.angle_alpha   90.00
_cell.angle_beta   90.00
_cell.angle_gamma   90.00
#
_symmetry.space_group_name_H-M   'P 1'
#
loop_
_entity.id
_entity.type
_entity.pdbx_description
1 polymer ?
#
loop_
_entity_poly.entity_id
_entity_poly.type
_entity_poly.pdbx_seq_one_letter_code
_entity_poly.pdbx_strand_id
1 'polypeptide(L)' 'MKQTYDYHATKKYLEGKKQKLCNKLSSMHLSKEEREQLKLEIDNYDYILNLVEMNHYERGFSR' A
#
# COMPACT_ATOMS: atom_id res chain seq x y z
N MET A 1 -13.60 12.83 20.21
CA MET A 1 -14.11 11.71 19.41
C MET A 1 -12.92 10.90 18.94
N LYS A 2 -12.83 9.60 19.26
CA LYS A 2 -11.82 8.73 18.63
C LYS A 2 -12.18 8.66 17.14
N GLN A 3 -11.27 9.07 16.24
CA GLN A 3 -11.44 8.79 14.82
C GLN A 3 -11.59 7.27 14.69
N THR A 4 -12.77 6.80 14.30
CA THR A 4 -12.97 5.40 13.98
C THR A 4 -12.21 5.12 12.70
N TYR A 5 -11.18 4.29 12.80
CA TYR A 5 -10.41 3.83 11.67
C TYR A 5 -11.32 3.03 10.72
N ASP A 6 -11.56 3.56 9.53
CA ASP A 6 -12.26 2.84 8.46
C ASP A 6 -11.23 2.04 7.68
N TYR A 7 -11.19 0.73 7.96
CA TYR A 7 -10.33 -0.23 7.29
C TYR A 7 -10.54 -0.23 5.77
N HIS A 8 -11.79 -0.29 5.31
CA HIS A 8 -12.09 -0.42 3.89
C HIS A 8 -11.70 0.85 3.13
N ALA A 9 -11.99 2.02 3.70
CA ALA A 9 -11.58 3.29 3.12
C ALA A 9 -10.05 3.42 3.09
N THR A 10 -9.37 3.02 4.16
CA THR A 10 -7.90 3.08 4.23
C THR A 10 -7.25 2.13 3.23
N LYS A 11 -7.70 0.87 3.17
CA LYS A 11 -7.18 -0.13 2.22
C LYS A 11 -7.37 0.33 0.79
N LYS A 12 -8.57 0.76 0.41
CA LYS A 12 -8.87 1.26 -0.95
C LYS A 12 -8.00 2.48 -1.33
N TYR A 13 -7.76 3.38 -0.39
CA TYR A 13 -6.88 4.54 -0.60
C TYR A 13 -5.44 4.11 -0.92
N LEU A 14 -4.90 3.19 -0.12
CA LEU A 14 -3.53 2.67 -0.28
C LEU A 14 -3.37 1.88 -1.57
N GLU A 15 -4.31 0.99 -1.90
CA GLU A 15 -4.33 0.26 -3.18
C GLU A 15 -4.37 1.22 -4.37
N GLY A 16 -5.19 2.27 -4.28
CA GLY A 16 -5.25 3.31 -5.32
C GLY A 16 -3.94 4.08 -5.50
N LYS A 17 -3.18 4.31 -4.43
CA LYS A 17 -1.84 4.93 -4.51
C LYS A 17 -0.83 3.97 -5.13
N LYS A 18 -0.79 2.72 -4.67
CA LYS A 18 0.05 1.66 -5.24
C LYS A 18 -0.20 1.49 -6.73
N GLN A 19 -1.46 1.40 -7.16
CA GLN A 19 -1.82 1.23 -8.57
C GLN A 19 -1.32 2.40 -9.44
N LYS A 20 -1.37 3.64 -8.94
CA LYS A 20 -0.82 4.79 -9.65
C LYS A 20 0.70 4.68 -9.85
N LEU A 21 1.42 4.14 -8.87
CA LEU A 21 2.87 3.89 -9.00
C LEU A 21 3.15 2.76 -9.97
N CYS A 22 2.39 1.67 -9.94
CA CYS A 22 2.49 0.60 -10.93
C CYS A 22 2.29 1.14 -12.36
N ASN A 23 1.26 1.98 -12.56
CA ASN A 23 1.01 2.59 -13.87
C ASN A 23 2.16 3.50 -14.31
N LYS A 24 2.78 4.24 -13.38
CA LYS A 24 3.99 5.02 -13.67
C LYS A 24 5.16 4.12 -14.05
N LEU A 25 5.37 3.03 -13.33
CA LEU A 25 6.45 2.06 -13.57
C LEU A 25 6.38 1.41 -14.95
N SER A 26 5.16 1.22 -15.48
CA SER A 26 4.91 0.73 -16.84
C SER A 26 5.22 1.74 -17.94
N SER A 27 5.55 2.99 -17.61
CA SER A 27 5.94 4.01 -18.60
C SER A 27 7.31 3.71 -19.22
N MET A 28 7.44 3.95 -20.53
CA MET A 28 8.66 3.71 -21.31
C MET A 28 9.78 4.73 -21.07
N HIS A 29 9.52 5.86 -20.40
CA HIS A 29 10.45 6.99 -20.31
C HIS A 29 11.18 7.14 -18.97
N LEU A 30 11.11 6.13 -18.10
CA LEU A 30 11.76 6.19 -16.79
C LEU A 30 13.25 5.89 -16.90
N SER A 31 14.06 6.67 -16.20
CA SER A 31 15.45 6.32 -15.93
C SER A 31 15.54 5.07 -15.04
N LYS A 32 16.72 4.46 -14.98
CA LYS A 32 16.97 3.31 -14.10
C LYS A 32 16.71 3.67 -12.62
N GLU A 33 17.18 4.83 -12.18
CA GLU A 33 17.02 5.33 -10.82
C GLU A 33 15.56 5.58 -10.48
N GLU A 34 14.81 6.21 -11.38
CA GLU A 34 13.37 6.44 -11.19
C GLU A 34 12.59 5.12 -11.10
N ARG A 35 12.97 4.14 -11.94
CA ARG A 35 12.38 2.80 -11.93
C ARG A 35 12.67 2.06 -10.62
N GLU A 36 13.90 2.16 -10.10
CA GLU A 36 14.27 1.57 -8.81
C GLU A 36 13.53 2.25 -7.66
N GLN A 37 13.43 3.59 -7.66
CA GLN A 37 12.70 4.33 -6.65
C GLN A 37 11.21 3.99 -6.62
N LEU A 38 10.58 3.86 -7.80
CA LEU A 38 9.17 3.46 -7.90
C LEU A 38 8.94 2.04 -7.38
N LYS A 39 9.86 1.10 -7.62
CA LYS A 39 9.77 -0.26 -7.07
C LYS A 39 9.83 -0.24 -5.54
N LEU A 40 10.79 0.49 -4.96
CA LEU A 40 10.90 0.64 -3.51
C LEU A 40 9.63 1.25 -2.89
N GLU A 41 9.04 2.24 -3.56
CA GLU A 41 7.80 2.85 -3.07
C GLU A 41 6.62 1.86 -3.15
N ILE A 42 6.50 1.09 -4.23
CA ILE A 42 5.49 0.03 -4.37
C ILE A 42 5.63 -1.02 -3.27
N ASP A 43 6.85 -1.50 -3.00
CA ASP A 43 7.13 -2.48 -1.96
C ASP A 43 6.75 -1.95 -0.56
N ASN A 44 6.96 -0.65 -0.33
CA ASN A 44 6.52 0.00 0.91
C ASN A 44 4.99 0.02 1.04
N TYR A 45 4.25 0.31 -0.04
CA TYR A 45 2.78 0.22 -0.02
C TYR A 45 2.29 -1.20 0.26
N ASP A 46 2.98 -2.23 -0.26
CA ASP A 46 2.66 -3.62 0.05
C ASP A 46 2.88 -3.97 1.51
N TYR A 47 3.98 -3.52 2.09
CA TYR A 47 4.22 -3.66 3.52
C TYR A 47 3.13 -2.98 4.37
N ILE A 48 2.75 -1.75 4.04
CA ILE A 48 1.71 -1.01 4.77
C ILE A 48 0.35 -1.71 4.64
N LEU A 49 -0.01 -2.18 3.44
CA LEU A 49 -1.26 -2.93 3.23
C LEU A 49 -1.31 -4.20 4.09
N ASN A 50 -0.21 -4.95 4.17
CA ASN A 50 -0.13 -6.11 5.06
C ASN A 50 -0.36 -5.72 6.52
N LEU A 51 0.25 -4.64 7.01
CA LEU A 51 0.01 -4.15 8.38
C LEU A 51 -1.45 -3.74 8.61
N VAL A 52 -2.06 -3.09 7.63
CA VAL A 52 -3.48 -2.69 7.65
C VAL A 52 -4.38 -3.91 7.75
N GLU A 53 -4.11 -4.95 6.97
CA GLU A 53 -4.84 -6.22 7.04
C GLU A 53 -4.65 -6.92 8.38
N MET A 54 -3.41 -7.04 8.87
CA MET A 54 -3.12 -7.64 10.18
C MET A 54 -3.79 -6.89 11.34
N ASN A 55 -3.88 -5.56 11.25
CA ASN A 55 -4.56 -4.75 12.27
C ASN A 55 -6.08 -4.92 12.21
N HIS A 56 -6.65 -5.15 11.03
CA HIS A 56 -8.09 -5.34 10.87
C HIS A 56 -8.56 -6.72 11.33
N TYR A 57 -7.80 -7.76 11.01
CA TYR A 57 -8.18 -9.14 11.33
C TYR A 57 -7.82 -9.59 12.77
N GLU A 58 -7.44 -8.64 13.63
CA GLU A 58 -6.93 -8.84 15.01
C GLU A 58 -5.72 -9.80 15.08
N ARG A 59 -4.61 -9.31 15.64
CA ARG A 59 -3.47 -10.17 16.00
C ARG A 59 -3.84 -11.06 17.17
N GLY A 60 -4.41 -12.23 16.89
CA GLY A 60 -4.66 -13.28 17.88
C GLY A 60 -5.98 -13.98 17.65
N PHE A 61 -5.95 -15.16 17.00
CA PHE A 61 -6.96 -16.17 17.25
C PHE A 61 -6.83 -16.62 18.71
N SER A 62 -7.52 -15.93 19.62
CA SER A 62 -7.90 -16.50 20.90
C SER A 62 -9.14 -17.35 20.65
N ARG A 63 -8.93 -18.61 20.28
CA ARG A 63 -9.93 -19.67 20.46
C ARG A 63 -9.36 -20.73 21.38
#